data_AF-A0A2V2SA22-F1
#
_entry.id   AF-A0A2V2SA22-F1
#
_cell.length_a   1.000
_cell.length_b   1.000
_cell.length_c   1.000
_cell.angle_alpha   90.00
_cell.angle_beta   90.00
_cell.angle_gamma   90.00
#
_symmetry.space_group_name_H-M   'P 1'
#
loop_
_entity.id
_entity.type
_entity.pdbx_description
1 polymer ?
#
loop_
_entity_poly.entity_id
_entity_poly.type
_entity_poly.pdbx_seq_one_letter_code
_entity_poly.pdbx_strand_id
1 'polypeptide(L)' 'MKSRIETLGMIKKEFPPRGDLQLFQLEKPATFFCTIRKVEVTSAKVALNLSTGDLLSNGAYGQLLARQQTA' A
#
# COMPACT_ATOMS: atom_id res chain seq x y z
N MET A 1 11.43 15.14 -2.26
CA MET A 1 10.02 15.13 -1.84
C MET A 1 9.79 13.84 -1.06
N LYS A 2 9.17 13.90 0.13
CA LYS A 2 8.85 12.68 0.90
C LYS A 2 7.77 11.87 0.17
N SER A 3 7.89 10.55 0.16
CA SER A 3 6.86 9.67 -0.40
C SER A 3 5.59 9.75 0.44
N ARG A 4 4.40 9.63 -0.17
CA ARG A 4 3.09 9.65 0.52
C ARG A 4 2.97 8.61 1.65
N ILE A 5 3.79 7.57 1.61
CA ILE A 5 3.84 6.56 2.68
C ILE A 5 4.68 7.02 3.88
N GLU A 6 5.72 7.83 3.66
CA GLU A 6 6.57 8.38 4.73
C GLU A 6 5.83 9.43 5.57
N THR A 7 4.76 10.02 5.03
CA THR A 7 3.87 10.91 5.79
C THR A 7 2.95 10.16 6.75
N LEU A 8 2.81 8.84 6.61
CA LEU A 8 1.99 8.00 7.50
C LEU A 8 2.72 7.59 8.79
N GLY A 9 4.03 7.84 8.87
CA GLY A 9 4.84 7.56 10.05
C GLY A 9 6.08 6.71 9.75
N MET A 10 6.62 6.05 10.78
CA MET A 10 7.71 5.10 10.62
C MET A 10 7.25 3.84 9.89
N ILE A 11 7.98 3.45 8.85
CA ILE A 11 7.62 2.37 7.92
C ILE A 11 8.70 1.29 7.88
N LYS A 12 8.27 0.03 7.78
CA LYS A 12 9.12 -1.12 7.44
C LYS A 12 8.59 -1.76 6.16
N LYS A 13 9.47 -2.17 5.25
CA LYS A 13 9.07 -2.97 4.08
C LYS A 13 8.72 -4.37 4.58
N GLU A 14 7.49 -4.82 4.34
CA GLU A 14 7.05 -6.14 4.83
C GLU A 14 7.49 -7.26 3.88
N PHE A 15 7.50 -6.99 2.57
CA PHE A 15 7.94 -7.92 1.51
C PHE A 15 8.78 -7.19 0.46
N PRO A 16 9.53 -7.89 -0.43
CA PRO A 16 10.08 -7.28 -1.64
C PRO A 16 8.97 -6.73 -2.56
N PRO A 17 9.27 -5.75 -3.44
CA PRO A 17 8.30 -5.27 -4.43
C PRO A 17 7.83 -6.41 -5.35
N ARG A 18 6.56 -6.36 -5.76
CA ARG A 18 5.94 -7.27 -6.73
C ARG A 18 5.39 -6.44 -7.89
N GLY A 19 6.16 -6.38 -8.97
CA GLY A 19 5.93 -5.38 -10.03
C GLY A 19 5.97 -3.97 -9.43
N ASP A 20 4.93 -3.18 -9.71
CA ASP A 20 4.80 -1.82 -9.18
C ASP A 20 4.21 -1.77 -7.76
N LEU A 21 4.02 -2.89 -7.07
CA LEU A 21 3.38 -2.91 -5.75
C LEU A 21 4.37 -3.19 -4.63
N GLN A 22 4.34 -2.37 -3.59
CA GLN A 22 5.16 -2.55 -2.40
C GLN A 22 4.29 -2.48 -1.14
N LEU A 23 4.30 -3.54 -0.32
CA LEU A 23 3.63 -3.55 0.98
C LEU A 23 4.54 -3.05 2.10
N PHE A 24 4.02 -2.16 2.92
CA PHE A 24 4.69 -1.61 4.10
C PHE A 24 3.88 -1.91 5.37
N GLN A 25 4.60 -2.15 6.45
CA GLN A 25 4.10 -2.21 7.81
C GLN A 25 4.48 -0.91 8.53
N LEU A 26 3.47 -0.15 8.95
CA LEU A 26 3.59 1.01 9.81
C LEU A 26 3.77 0.58 11.26
N GLU A 27 4.48 1.38 12.04
CA GLU A 27 4.62 1.15 13.49
C GLU A 27 3.30 1.33 14.25
N LYS A 28 2.48 2.30 13.82
CA LYS A 28 1.12 2.54 14.33
C LYS A 28 0.13 2.54 13.17
N PRO A 29 -1.12 2.07 13.38
CA PRO A 29 -2.16 2.20 12.37
C PRO A 29 -2.35 3.66 11.96
N ALA A 30 -2.47 3.90 10.65
CA ALA A 30 -2.80 5.21 10.11
C ALA A 30 -4.11 5.13 9.32
N THR A 31 -4.87 6.22 9.31
CA THR A 31 -6.03 6.38 8.42
C THR A 31 -5.58 7.00 7.12
N PHE A 32 -5.94 6.37 6.01
CA PHE A 32 -5.63 6.84 4.66
C PHE A 32 -6.74 6.45 3.69
N PHE A 33 -6.87 7.22 2.60
CA PHE A 33 -7.82 6.91 1.54
C PHE A 33 -7.22 5.85 0.61
N CYS A 34 -7.90 4.71 0.45
CA CYS A 34 -7.49 3.68 -0.50
C CYS A 34 -8.03 4.00 -1.90
N THR A 35 -7.15 4.34 -2.84
CA THR A 35 -7.57 4.81 -4.18
C THR A 35 -8.34 3.76 -4.98
N ILE A 36 -8.07 2.47 -4.78
CA ILE A 36 -8.75 1.37 -5.49
C ILE A 36 -10.13 1.05 -4.91
N ARG A 37 -10.24 1.01 -3.57
CA ARG A 37 -11.51 0.69 -2.90
C ARG A 37 -12.42 1.90 -2.72
N LYS A 38 -11.92 3.12 -2.96
CA LYS A 38 -12.63 4.39 -2.81
C LYS A 38 -13.22 4.60 -1.40
N VAL A 39 -12.51 4.12 -0.38
CA VAL A 39 -12.89 4.23 1.03
C VAL A 39 -11.69 4.60 1.88
N GLU A 40 -11.94 5.29 2.99
CA GLU A 40 -10.95 5.46 4.04
C GLU A 40 -10.72 4.14 4.78
N VAL A 41 -9.47 3.86 5.09
CA VAL A 41 -9.04 2.65 5.77
C VAL A 41 -8.08 3.04 6.88
N THR A 42 -8.34 2.55 8.09
CA THR A 42 -7.38 2.59 9.20
C THR A 42 -6.67 1.26 9.28
N SER A 43 -5.35 1.26 9.04
CA SER A 43 -4.57 0.03 9.01
C SER A 43 -3.09 0.32 9.30
N ALA A 44 -2.42 -0.62 9.94
CA ALA A 44 -0.96 -0.60 10.03
C ALA A 44 -0.28 -1.21 8.78
N LYS A 45 -1.05 -1.89 7.91
CA LYS A 45 -0.57 -2.39 6.62
C LYS A 45 -1.05 -1.51 5.49
N VAL A 46 -0.10 -0.97 4.72
CA VAL A 46 -0.36 -0.06 3.60
C VAL A 46 0.51 -0.45 2.43
N ALA A 47 -0.10 -0.62 1.27
CA ALA A 47 0.64 -0.82 0.03
C ALA A 47 0.75 0.51 -0.72
N LEU A 48 1.87 0.67 -1.43
CA LEU A 48 2.10 1.77 -2.36
C LEU A 48 2.16 1.19 -3.77
N ASN A 49 1.44 1.81 -4.70
CA ASN A 49 1.74 1.65 -6.11
C ASN A 49 2.91 2.58 -6.46
N LEU A 50 4.04 2.00 -6.86
CA LEU A 50 5.29 2.69 -7.18
C LEU A 50 5.21 3.49 -8.49
N SER A 51 4.35 3.10 -9.43
CA SER A 51 4.17 3.83 -10.69
C SER A 51 3.23 5.02 -10.55
N THR A 52 2.18 4.93 -9.72
CA THR A 52 1.20 6.03 -9.54
C THR A 52 1.36 6.82 -8.24
N GLY A 53 2.10 6.29 -7.25
CA GLY A 53 2.18 6.86 -5.90
C GLY A 53 0.89 6.70 -5.07
N ASP A 54 -0.04 5.85 -5.50
CA ASP A 54 -1.31 5.62 -4.80
C ASP A 54 -1.17 4.74 -3.57
N LEU A 55 -1.91 5.08 -2.51
CA LEU A 55 -2.01 4.27 -1.31
C LEU A 55 -3.13 3.23 -1.47
N LEU A 56 -2.80 2.01 -1.08
CA LEU A 56 -3.62 0.82 -1.24
C LEU A 56 -3.79 0.13 0.12
N SER A 57 -5.01 -0.30 0.41
CA SER A 57 -5.24 -1.24 1.51
C SER A 57 -4.61 -2.59 1.21
N ASN A 58 -4.27 -3.37 2.24
CA ASN A 58 -3.73 -4.72 2.07
C ASN A 58 -4.66 -5.64 1.23
N GLY A 59 -5.98 -5.50 1.37
CA GLY A 59 -6.93 -6.26 0.55
C GLY A 59 -6.87 -5.89 -0.94
N ALA A 60 -6.74 -4.60 -1.25
CA ALA A 60 -6.56 -4.13 -2.63
C ALA A 60 -5.22 -4.62 -3.23
N TYR A 61 -4.16 -4.61 -2.42
CA TYR A 61 -2.86 -5.17 -2.78
C TYR A 61 -2.97 -6.66 -3.16
N GLY A 62 -3.60 -7.49 -2.32
CA GLY A 62 -3.80 -8.91 -2.60
C GLY A 62 -4.60 -9.16 -3.88
N GLN A 63 -5.66 -8.37 -4.12
CA GLN A 63 -6.46 -8.45 -5.34
C GLN A 63 -5.65 -8.14 -6.60
N LEU A 64 -4.77 -7.14 -6.55
CA LEU A 64 -3.92 -6.79 -7.69
C LEU A 64 -2.83 -7.83 -7.96
N LEU A 65 -2.22 -8.38 -6.90
CA LEU A 65 -1.26 -9.48 -7.04
C LEU A 65 -1.88 -10.71 -7.71
N ALA A 66 -3.09 -11.08 -7.30
CA ALA A 66 -3.80 -12.23 -7.89
C ALA A 66 -4.01 -12.04 -9.41
N ARG A 67 -4.29 -10.81 -9.87
CA ARG A 67 -4.44 -10.50 -11.29
C ARG A 67 -3.13 -10.58 -12.07
N GLN A 68 -1.99 -10.27 -11.44
CA GLN A 68 -0.67 -10.38 -12.08
C GLN A 68 -0.23 -11.84 -12.29
N GLN A 69 -0.76 -12.79 -11.51
CA GLN A 69 -0.43 -14.21 -11.66
C GLN A 69 -1.23 -14.91 -12.77
N THR A 70 -2.32 -14.29 -13.22
CA THR A 70 -3.21 -14.83 -14.25
C THR A 70 -3.03 -14.19 -15.63
N ALA A 71 -2.10 -13.23 -15.75
CA ALA A 71 -1.76 -12.52 -16.99
C ALA A 71 -0.42 -13.01 -17.54
#